data_AF-A0A4Z0JYF3-F1
#
_entry.id   AF-A0A4Z0JYF3-F1
#
_cell.length_a   1.000
_cell.length_b   1.000
_cell.length_c   1.000
_cell.angle_alpha   90.00
_cell.angle_beta   90.00
_cell.angle_gamma   90.00
#
_symmetry.space_group_name_H-M   'P 1'
#
loop_
_entity.id
_entity.type
_entity.pdbx_description
1 polymer ?
#
loop_
_entity_poly.entity_id
_entity_poly.type
_entity_poly.pdbx_seq_one_letter_code
_entity_poly.pdbx_strand_id
1 'polypeptide(L)'
;MDTMTTIEMLQSEITQHGRVEFRFGRTKQFLRSAGSALRLRRADSHGPQVIVSDDGIWADTPDFPDSVVPWARILEVHLTKVNVSSYIDVSIRSADSPGRRRTLLRMPHMLAVDPEVLAKWLVMELMVRGNPI
;
A
#
# COMPACT_ATOMS: atom_id res chain seq x y z
N MET A 1 3.52 -12.62 18.12
CA MET A 1 3.82 -11.17 18.10
C MET A 1 2.49 -10.47 18.01
N ASP A 2 2.18 -9.62 18.98
CA ASP A 2 0.92 -8.90 19.01
C ASP A 2 0.88 -7.84 17.90
N THR A 3 -0.31 -7.56 17.36
CA THR A 3 -0.53 -6.57 16.30
C THR A 3 0.07 -5.21 16.65
N MET A 4 -0.08 -4.77 17.91
CA MET A 4 0.42 -3.48 18.38
C MET A 4 1.94 -3.40 18.34
N THR A 5 2.65 -4.46 18.76
CA THR A 5 4.12 -4.50 18.70
C THR A 5 4.64 -4.39 17.27
N THR A 6 3.90 -4.95 16.30
CA THR A 6 4.27 -4.84 14.89
C THR A 6 4.05 -3.41 14.37
N ILE A 7 2.96 -2.76 14.76
CA ILE A 7 2.69 -1.37 14.38
C ILE A 7 3.74 -0.42 14.97
N GLU A 8 4.09 -0.55 16.24
CA GLU A 8 5.12 0.26 16.90
C GLU A 8 6.48 0.13 16.20
N MET A 9 6.84 -1.10 15.80
CA MET A 9 8.05 -1.35 15.04
C MET A 9 8.03 -0.61 13.69
N LEU A 10 6.91 -0.67 12.95
CA LEU A 10 6.75 0.02 11.66
C LEU A 10 6.79 1.55 11.81
N GLN A 11 6.19 2.09 12.88
CA GLN A 11 6.27 3.51 13.22
C GLN A 11 7.69 3.96 13.56
N SER A 12 8.43 3.13 14.30
CA SER A 12 9.84 3.39 14.56
C SER A 12 10.65 3.37 13.26
N GLU A 13 10.39 2.40 12.38
CA GLU A 13 11.10 2.25 11.11
C GLU A 13 10.87 3.44 10.17
N ILE A 14 9.63 3.91 10.03
CA ILE A 14 9.33 5.10 9.22
C ILE A 14 9.96 6.37 9.82
N THR A 15 9.96 6.51 11.15
CA THR A 15 10.58 7.66 11.83
C THR A 15 12.09 7.68 11.64
N GLN A 16 12.72 6.50 11.64
CA GLN A 16 14.17 6.37 11.54
C GLN A 16 14.68 6.46 10.10
N HIS A 17 13.92 5.93 9.13
CA HIS A 17 14.38 5.76 7.75
C HIS A 17 13.59 6.58 6.72
N GLY A 18 12.52 7.27 7.15
CA GLY A 18 11.62 8.05 6.30
C GLY A 18 10.74 7.21 5.36
N ARG A 19 10.92 5.88 5.37
CA ARG A 19 10.15 4.93 4.55
C ARG A 19 10.23 3.51 5.08
N VAL A 20 9.20 2.74 4.77
CA VAL A 20 9.10 1.30 4.98
C VAL A 20 8.69 0.63 3.68
N GLU A 21 9.35 -0.46 3.36
CA GLU A 21 9.23 -1.18 2.09
C GLU A 21 8.67 -2.58 2.30
N PHE A 22 7.46 -2.84 1.79
CA PHE A 22 6.85 -4.16 1.83
C PHE A 22 7.02 -4.89 0.51
N ARG A 23 7.50 -6.13 0.58
CA ARG A 23 7.60 -7.05 -0.57
C ARG A 23 6.48 -8.08 -0.54
N PHE A 24 6.20 -8.72 -1.67
CA PHE A 24 5.35 -9.92 -1.67
C PHE A 24 6.03 -11.10 -0.99
N GLY A 25 5.21 -11.99 -0.43
CA GLY A 25 5.68 -13.29 0.06
C GLY A 25 6.33 -14.14 -1.04
N ARG A 26 7.34 -14.94 -0.67
CA ARG A 26 8.17 -15.74 -1.60
C ARG A 26 7.36 -16.55 -2.61
N THR A 27 6.34 -17.27 -2.16
CA THR A 27 5.51 -18.14 -3.02
C THR A 27 4.79 -17.38 -4.13
N LYS A 28 4.41 -16.12 -3.88
CA LYS A 28 3.62 -15.31 -4.82
C LYS A 28 4.49 -14.43 -5.72
N GLN A 29 5.74 -14.15 -5.32
CA GLN A 29 6.76 -13.58 -6.22
C GLN A 29 6.92 -14.46 -7.47
N PHE A 30 6.99 -15.80 -7.29
CA PHE A 30 7.04 -16.74 -8.41
C PHE A 30 5.82 -16.67 -9.33
N LEU A 31 4.60 -16.54 -8.78
CA LEU A 31 3.37 -16.47 -9.59
C LEU A 31 3.29 -15.16 -10.39
N ARG A 32 3.69 -14.02 -9.81
CA ARG A 32 3.71 -12.74 -10.53
C ARG A 32 4.75 -12.75 -11.65
N SER A 33 5.93 -13.34 -11.40
CA SER A 33 6.95 -13.53 -12.44
C SER A 33 6.48 -14.46 -13.56
N ALA A 34 5.74 -15.53 -13.25
CA ALA A 34 5.20 -16.47 -14.23
C ALA A 34 4.09 -15.86 -15.11
N GLY A 35 3.21 -15.04 -14.54
CA GLY A 35 2.16 -14.33 -15.29
C GLY A 35 2.66 -13.10 -16.08
N SER A 36 3.83 -12.56 -15.73
CA SER A 36 4.41 -11.38 -16.40
C SER A 36 5.24 -11.69 -17.64
N ALA A 37 5.32 -12.96 -18.08
CA ALA A 37 6.06 -13.36 -19.28
C ALA A 37 5.58 -12.66 -20.58
N LEU A 38 4.39 -12.04 -20.57
CA LEU A 38 3.82 -11.25 -21.69
C LEU A 38 4.08 -9.74 -21.61
N ARG A 39 4.73 -9.23 -20.55
CA ARG A 39 5.21 -7.85 -20.47
C ARG A 39 6.73 -7.84 -20.39
N LEU A 40 7.38 -7.87 -21.56
CA LEU A 40 8.83 -7.63 -21.74
C LEU A 40 9.20 -6.16 -21.43
N ARG A 41 8.96 -5.72 -20.20
CA ARG A 41 9.60 -4.54 -19.62
C ARG A 41 10.28 -4.99 -18.33
N ARG A 42 11.61 -5.10 -18.41
CA ARG A 42 12.58 -5.37 -17.33
C ARG A 42 11.97 -5.84 -16.01
N ALA A 43 12.03 -7.15 -15.80
CA ALA A 43 11.98 -7.74 -14.47
C ALA A 43 13.24 -7.33 -13.68
N ASP A 44 13.23 -6.13 -13.08
CA ASP A 44 14.00 -5.83 -11.88
C ASP A 44 13.16 -6.21 -10.64
N SER A 45 12.58 -7.41 -10.64
CA SER A 45 11.52 -7.84 -9.70
C SER A 45 12.00 -8.15 -8.28
N HIS A 46 13.05 -7.47 -7.80
CA HIS A 46 13.45 -7.43 -6.40
C HIS A 46 13.00 -6.15 -5.67
N GLY A 47 12.31 -5.24 -6.38
CA GLY A 47 11.80 -4.00 -5.83
C GLY A 47 10.67 -4.17 -4.79
N PRO A 48 10.51 -3.19 -3.89
CA PRO A 48 9.34 -3.11 -3.01
C PRO A 48 8.04 -3.06 -3.81
N GLN A 49 6.98 -3.55 -3.19
CA GLN A 49 5.65 -3.70 -3.78
C GLN A 49 4.68 -2.69 -3.22
N VAL A 50 4.87 -2.33 -1.96
CA VAL A 50 4.28 -1.15 -1.35
C VAL A 50 5.39 -0.40 -0.63
N ILE A 51 5.47 0.90 -0.85
CA ILE A 51 6.36 1.82 -0.13
C ILE A 51 5.47 2.77 0.64
N VAL A 52 5.62 2.78 1.96
CA VAL A 52 4.98 3.77 2.84
C VAL A 52 6.09 4.71 3.30
N SER A 53 5.92 6.01 3.08
CA SER A 53 6.95 7.02 3.34
C SER A 53 6.36 8.24 4.03
N ASP A 54 7.23 9.12 4.50
CA ASP A 54 6.81 10.39 5.10
C ASP A 54 5.93 11.22 4.14
N ASP A 55 6.19 11.13 2.83
CA ASP A 55 5.49 11.89 1.81
C ASP A 55 4.15 11.26 1.39
N GLY A 56 4.00 9.94 1.55
CA GLY A 56 2.80 9.24 1.10
C GLY A 56 3.01 7.75 0.85
N ILE A 57 2.12 7.19 0.04
CA ILE A 57 2.11 5.76 -0.28
C ILE A 57 2.31 5.54 -1.79
N TRP A 58 3.13 4.56 -2.15
CA TRP A 58 3.23 4.03 -3.51
C TRP A 58 3.02 2.51 -3.49
N ALA A 59 2.43 1.98 -4.55
CA ALA A 59 2.25 0.54 -4.72
C ALA A 59 2.43 0.12 -6.17
N ASP A 60 3.09 -1.02 -6.38
CA ASP A 60 3.28 -1.64 -7.69
C ASP A 60 2.04 -2.48 -8.06
N THR A 61 0.94 -1.79 -8.38
CA THR A 61 -0.28 -2.40 -8.89
C THR A 61 -0.77 -1.66 -10.13
N PRO A 62 -1.42 -2.35 -11.09
CA PRO A 62 -1.88 -1.70 -12.32
C PRO A 62 -2.93 -0.63 -12.08
N ASP A 63 -3.62 -0.67 -10.94
CA ASP A 63 -4.66 0.29 -10.60
C ASP A 63 -4.10 1.46 -9.80
N PHE A 64 -2.96 1.31 -9.12
CA PHE A 64 -2.33 2.38 -8.33
C PHE A 64 -1.55 3.36 -9.24
N PRO A 65 -1.51 4.67 -8.92
CA PRO A 65 -0.71 5.63 -9.67
C PRO A 65 0.78 5.24 -9.76
N ASP A 66 1.39 5.55 -10.91
CA ASP A 66 2.81 5.29 -11.17
C ASP A 66 3.76 6.07 -10.24
N SER A 67 3.24 7.05 -9.50
CA SER A 67 3.97 7.90 -8.56
C SER A 67 3.43 7.77 -7.14
N VAL A 68 4.23 8.20 -6.15
CA VAL A 68 3.78 8.31 -4.75
C VAL A 68 2.49 9.14 -4.68
N VAL A 69 1.48 8.61 -3.99
CA VAL A 69 0.25 9.32 -3.65
C VAL A 69 0.48 10.03 -2.31
N PRO A 70 0.50 11.37 -2.29
CA PRO A 70 0.70 12.12 -1.06
C PRO A 70 -0.39 11.85 -0.02
N TRP A 71 -0.04 11.89 1.27
CA TRP A 71 -1.01 11.74 2.36
C TRP A 71 -2.21 12.68 2.25
N ALA A 72 -1.99 13.92 1.81
CA ALA A 72 -3.05 14.92 1.59
C ALA A 72 -4.06 14.54 0.48
N ARG A 73 -3.72 13.58 -0.39
CA ARG A 73 -4.62 13.06 -1.43
C ARG A 73 -5.31 11.76 -1.01
N ILE A 74 -4.87 11.13 0.08
CA ILE A 74 -5.52 9.92 0.60
C ILE A 74 -6.68 10.37 1.49
N LEU A 75 -7.85 9.82 1.26
CA LEU A 75 -9.08 10.17 1.97
C LEU A 75 -9.43 9.13 3.01
N GLU A 76 -9.41 7.86 2.61
CA GLU A 76 -9.83 6.73 3.43
C GLU A 76 -9.00 5.49 3.08
N VAL A 77 -8.79 4.63 4.08
CA VAL A 77 -8.17 3.31 3.92
C VAL A 77 -9.14 2.27 4.50
N HIS A 78 -9.51 1.27 3.70
CA HIS A 78 -10.46 0.23 4.09
C HIS A 78 -9.83 -1.15 3.99
N LEU A 79 -10.08 -1.98 5.00
CA LEU A 79 -9.79 -3.42 4.91
C LEU A 79 -11.02 -4.12 4.34
N THR A 80 -10.90 -4.62 3.11
CA THR A 80 -11.97 -5.36 2.44
C THR A 80 -11.66 -6.86 2.50
N LYS A 81 -12.47 -7.62 3.26
CA LYS A 81 -12.35 -9.08 3.37
C LYS A 81 -13.32 -9.77 2.40
N VAL A 82 -12.79 -10.56 1.48
CA VAL A 82 -13.55 -11.33 0.49
C VAL A 82 -13.20 -12.81 0.61
N ASN A 83 -14.15 -13.61 1.11
CA ASN A 83 -14.00 -15.06 1.34
C ASN A 83 -12.75 -15.40 2.16
N VAL A 84 -11.69 -15.85 1.47
CA VAL A 84 -10.41 -16.31 2.02
C VAL A 84 -9.27 -15.30 1.81
N SER A 85 -9.58 -14.05 1.46
CA SER A 85 -8.57 -13.02 1.17
C SER A 85 -8.97 -11.66 1.72
N SER A 86 -7.99 -10.87 2.14
CA SER A 86 -8.18 -9.50 2.63
C SER A 86 -7.35 -8.54 1.80
N TYR A 87 -7.97 -7.48 1.31
CA TYR A 87 -7.34 -6.44 0.51
C TYR A 87 -7.43 -5.10 1.24
N ILE A 88 -6.52 -4.19 0.92
CA ILE A 88 -6.61 -2.82 1.39
C ILE A 88 -7.07 -1.98 0.22
N ASP A 89 -8.23 -1.36 0.35
CA ASP A 89 -8.74 -0.44 -0.64
C ASP A 89 -8.44 1.00 -0.16
N VAL A 90 -7.64 1.73 -0.93
CA VAL A 90 -7.26 3.11 -0.64
C VAL A 90 -8.02 4.05 -1.54
N SER A 91 -8.65 5.04 -0.92
CA SER A 91 -9.49 6.01 -1.59
C SER A 91 -8.71 7.30 -1.77
N ILE A 92 -8.44 7.68 -3.02
CA ILE A 92 -7.64 8.86 -3.32
C ILE A 92 -8.48 9.95 -3.98
N ARG A 93 -8.11 11.21 -3.73
CA ARG A 93 -8.66 12.37 -4.40
C ARG A 93 -8.21 12.36 -5.87
N SER A 94 -9.18 12.39 -6.78
CA SER A 94 -8.94 12.53 -8.21
C SER A 94 -8.22 13.85 -8.50
N ALA A 95 -7.23 13.82 -9.39
CA ALA A 95 -6.45 15.00 -9.77
C ALA A 95 -7.26 15.95 -10.68
N ASP A 96 -8.21 15.42 -11.45
CA ASP A 96 -8.78 16.13 -12.62
C ASP A 96 -10.09 16.87 -12.34
N SER A 97 -10.64 16.82 -11.13
CA SER A 97 -11.94 17.44 -10.86
C SER A 97 -12.15 17.72 -9.36
N PRO A 98 -12.24 18.99 -8.93
CA PRO A 98 -12.58 19.33 -7.54
C PRO A 98 -14.00 18.88 -7.10
N GLY A 99 -14.81 18.33 -8.00
CA GLY A 99 -16.13 17.75 -7.71
C GLY A 99 -16.27 16.24 -7.95
N ARG A 100 -15.32 15.55 -8.60
CA ARG A 100 -15.45 14.12 -8.94
C ARG A 100 -14.63 13.29 -7.95
N ARG A 101 -15.33 12.83 -6.92
CA ARG A 101 -14.78 12.16 -5.74
C ARG A 101 -14.39 10.70 -6.02
N ARG A 102 -13.19 10.35 -5.53
CA ARG A 102 -12.71 9.00 -5.19
C ARG A 102 -12.31 8.08 -6.35
N THR A 103 -11.01 7.82 -6.46
CA THR A 103 -10.52 6.61 -7.12
C THR A 103 -10.23 5.58 -6.02
N LEU A 104 -10.89 4.42 -6.06
CA LEU A 104 -10.65 3.31 -5.15
C LEU A 104 -9.54 2.43 -5.72
N LEU A 105 -8.46 2.27 -4.97
CA LEU A 105 -7.27 1.56 -5.39
C LEU A 105 -7.06 0.34 -4.52
N ARG A 106 -7.04 -0.83 -5.15
CA ARG A 106 -6.82 -2.08 -4.44
C ARG A 106 -5.33 -2.36 -4.30
N MET A 107 -4.87 -2.40 -3.05
CA MET A 107 -3.53 -2.85 -2.72
C MET A 107 -3.44 -4.37 -2.71
N PRO A 108 -2.23 -4.93 -2.86
CA PRO A 108 -2.04 -6.37 -2.94
C PRO A 108 -2.29 -7.08 -1.60
N HIS A 109 -3.00 -8.21 -1.62
CA HIS A 109 -3.37 -9.02 -0.45
C HIS A 109 -2.30 -10.04 -0.01
N MET A 110 -1.05 -9.88 -0.43
CA MET A 110 0.01 -10.90 -0.29
C MET A 110 1.36 -10.31 0.10
N LEU A 111 1.34 -9.16 0.75
CA LEU A 111 2.53 -8.56 1.31
C LEU A 111 3.09 -9.47 2.41
N ALA A 112 4.38 -9.34 2.69
CA ALA A 112 5.01 -10.03 3.80
C ALA A 112 4.44 -9.60 5.17
N VAL A 113 3.74 -8.45 5.20
CA VAL A 113 2.95 -7.97 6.33
C VAL A 113 1.49 -8.36 6.16
N ASP A 114 0.83 -8.67 7.27
CA ASP A 114 -0.59 -8.95 7.29
C ASP A 114 -1.41 -7.71 6.83
N PRO A 115 -2.40 -7.86 5.93
CA PRO A 115 -3.20 -6.75 5.44
C PRO A 115 -3.96 -5.97 6.51
N GLU A 116 -4.38 -6.61 7.61
CA GLU A 116 -5.06 -5.94 8.72
C GLU A 116 -4.08 -5.07 9.51
N VAL A 117 -2.87 -5.59 9.78
CA VAL A 117 -1.78 -4.82 10.42
C VAL A 117 -1.45 -3.60 9.56
N LEU A 118 -1.25 -3.80 8.26
CA LEU A 118 -0.93 -2.72 7.34
C LEU A 118 -2.08 -1.70 7.24
N ALA A 119 -3.34 -2.13 7.14
CA ALA A 119 -4.47 -1.21 7.10
C ALA A 119 -4.55 -0.36 8.37
N LYS A 120 -4.42 -0.98 9.55
CA LYS A 120 -4.39 -0.27 10.84
C LYS A 120 -3.26 0.76 10.89
N TRP A 121 -2.05 0.36 10.50
CA TRP A 121 -0.91 1.26 10.48
C TRP A 121 -1.10 2.42 9.49
N LEU A 122 -1.56 2.15 8.27
CA LEU A 122 -1.84 3.19 7.27
C LEU A 122 -2.90 4.19 7.74
N VAL A 123 -3.94 3.74 8.46
CA VAL A 123 -4.93 4.63 9.07
C VAL A 123 -4.28 5.52 10.13
N MET A 124 -3.38 4.99 10.95
CA MET A 124 -2.64 5.81 11.93
C MET A 124 -1.75 6.85 11.26
N GLU A 125 -0.98 6.47 10.24
CA GLU A 125 -0.17 7.42 9.47
C GLU A 125 -1.04 8.48 8.76
N LEU A 126 -2.18 8.07 8.22
CA LEU A 126 -3.14 8.98 7.59
C LEU A 126 -3.70 10.00 8.59
N MET A 127 -3.98 9.58 9.83
CA MET A 127 -4.44 10.49 10.89
C MET A 127 -3.36 11.50 11.32
N VAL A 128 -2.08 11.14 11.20
CA VAL A 128 -0.95 12.00 11.60
C VAL A 128 -0.53 12.94 10.48
N ARG A 129 -0.49 12.46 9.23
CA ARG A 129 0.17 13.12 8.09
C ARG A 129 -0.81 13.59 7.01
N GLY A 130 -2.02 13.05 7.02
CA GLY A 130 -3.05 13.33 6.02
C GLY A 130 -4.08 14.35 6.48
N ASN A 131 -5.13 14.48 5.66
CA ASN A 131 -6.35 15.18 6.02
C ASN A 131 -7.54 14.26 5.68
N PRO A 132 -7.74 13.18 6.47
CA PRO A 132 -8.81 12.22 6.23
C PRO A 132 -10.18 12.88 6.33
N ILE A 133 -11.16 12.28 5.64
CA ILE A 133 -12.58 12.68 5.71
C ILE A 133 -13.30 11.78 6.72
#